data_AF-A0A388TDS0-F1
#
_entry.id   AF-A0A388TDS0-F1
#
_cell.length_a   1.000
_cell.length_b   1.000
_cell.length_c   1.000
_cell.angle_alpha   90.00
_cell.angle_beta   90.00
_cell.angle_gamma   90.00
#
_symmetry.space_group_name_H-M   'P 1'
#
loop_
_entity.id
_entity.type
_entity.pdbx_description
1 polymer ?
#
loop_
_entity_poly.entity_id
_entity_poly.type
_entity_poly.pdbx_seq_one_letter_code
_entity_poly.pdbx_strand_id
1 'polypeptide(L)'
;RTLVKVNKNIALLKEGLKKFTAIPQVKQARQCGMIAALELPEYAYKEKIGYRICAQARQHGLLIRPLGNNIVIMPPLSTTPGELKWLLNVIYKSIQEVVGSATLTNRNTDTDCKPARVRSRSVR
;
A
#
# COMPACT_ATOMS: atom_id res chain seq x y z
N ARG A 1 23.42 21.41 8.32
CA ARG A 1 22.60 20.75 9.39
C ARG A 1 21.38 19.98 8.86
N THR A 2 20.84 20.27 7.67
CA THR A 2 19.61 19.64 7.12
C THR A 2 19.78 18.17 6.72
N LEU A 3 20.90 17.80 6.09
CA LEU A 3 21.17 16.41 5.64
C LEU A 3 21.20 15.39 6.78
N VAL A 4 21.69 15.80 7.96
CA VAL A 4 21.77 14.93 9.15
C VAL A 4 20.37 14.53 9.65
N LYS A 5 19.37 15.43 9.54
CA LYS A 5 17.98 15.12 9.93
C LYS A 5 17.34 14.13 8.96
N VAL A 6 17.56 14.31 7.66
CA VAL A 6 17.04 13.41 6.62
C VAL A 6 17.62 12.01 6.80
N ASN A 7 18.92 11.86 7.07
CA ASN A 7 19.53 10.55 7.29
C ASN A 7 18.93 9.79 8.50
N LYS A 8 18.57 10.48 9.57
CA LYS A 8 17.88 9.87 10.72
C LYS A 8 16.49 9.36 10.34
N ASN A 9 15.73 10.14 9.57
CA ASN A 9 14.40 9.75 9.11
C ASN A 9 14.46 8.56 8.13
N ILE A 10 15.47 8.52 7.25
CA ILE A 10 15.70 7.38 6.34
C ILE A 10 15.91 6.09 7.14
N ALA A 11 16.72 6.14 8.20
CA ALA A 11 16.94 4.98 9.07
C ALA A 11 15.65 4.54 9.78
N LEU A 12 14.87 5.50 10.32
CA LEU A 12 13.58 5.20 10.96
C LEU A 12 12.56 4.60 9.99
N LEU A 13 12.50 5.09 8.75
CA LEU A 13 11.65 4.53 7.70
C LEU A 13 12.05 3.08 7.43
N LYS A 14 13.36 2.81 7.33
CA LYS A 14 13.91 1.48 7.09
C LYS A 14 13.55 0.51 8.19
N GLU A 15 13.67 0.92 9.45
CA GLU A 15 13.27 0.10 10.60
C GLU A 15 11.76 -0.16 10.62
N GLY A 16 10.95 0.86 10.31
CA GLY A 16 9.51 0.72 10.23
C GLY A 16 9.07 -0.24 9.12
N LEU A 17 9.73 -0.22 7.96
CA LEU A 17 9.45 -1.12 6.84
C LEU A 17 9.67 -2.61 7.17
N LYS A 18 10.59 -2.93 8.10
CA LYS A 18 10.79 -4.32 8.57
C LYS A 18 9.54 -4.90 9.25
N LYS A 19 8.64 -4.07 9.78
CA LYS A 19 7.38 -4.57 10.34
C LYS A 19 6.42 -5.04 9.26
N PHE A 20 6.50 -4.46 8.06
CA PHE A 20 5.65 -4.82 6.94
C PHE A 20 6.09 -6.13 6.28
N THR A 21 7.38 -6.49 6.34
CA THR A 21 7.87 -7.78 5.84
C THR A 21 7.37 -8.98 6.66
N ALA A 22 6.84 -8.75 7.87
CA ALA A 22 6.19 -9.79 8.65
C ALA A 22 4.72 -10.03 8.24
N ILE A 23 4.15 -9.19 7.36
CA ILE A 23 2.78 -9.32 6.89
C ILE A 23 2.79 -10.25 5.66
N PRO A 24 2.07 -11.38 5.66
CA PRO A 24 2.09 -12.33 4.54
C PRO A 24 1.52 -11.76 3.24
N GLN A 25 0.72 -10.69 3.31
CA GLN A 25 0.16 -9.97 2.17
C GLN A 25 1.11 -8.92 1.57
N VAL A 26 2.31 -8.73 2.14
CA VAL A 26 3.35 -7.88 1.55
C VAL A 26 4.45 -8.79 1.02
N LYS A 27 4.62 -8.80 -0.31
CA LYS A 27 5.63 -9.63 -0.98
C LYS A 27 7.04 -9.07 -0.76
N GLN A 28 7.19 -7.75 -0.86
CA GLN A 28 8.47 -7.10 -0.66
C GLN A 28 8.32 -5.63 -0.26
N ALA A 29 9.22 -5.13 0.59
CA ALA A 29 9.34 -3.71 0.88
C ALA A 29 10.67 -3.18 0.34
N ARG A 30 10.62 -2.11 -0.46
CA ARG A 30 11.79 -1.44 -1.05
C ARG A 30 11.86 0.00 -0.55
N GLN A 31 13.07 0.52 -0.37
CA GLN A 31 13.30 1.90 0.05
C GLN A 31 14.48 2.50 -0.70
N CYS A 32 14.33 3.74 -1.15
CA CYS A 32 15.40 4.59 -1.66
C CYS A 32 15.30 5.97 -1.02
N GLY A 33 16.18 6.27 -0.07
CA GLY A 33 16.13 7.50 0.71
C GLY A 33 14.81 7.64 1.49
N MET A 34 14.08 8.74 1.25
CA MET A 34 12.77 9.01 1.87
C MET A 34 11.60 8.42 1.08
N ILE A 35 11.86 7.74 -0.04
CA ILE A 35 10.81 7.08 -0.84
C ILE A 35 10.81 5.59 -0.49
N ALA A 36 9.63 5.03 -0.25
CA ALA A 36 9.44 3.61 -0.04
C ALA A 36 8.32 3.06 -0.92
N ALA A 37 8.41 1.78 -1.26
CA ALA A 37 7.40 1.06 -2.01
C ALA A 37 7.13 -0.29 -1.32
N LEU A 38 5.86 -0.61 -1.14
CA LEU A 38 5.38 -1.91 -0.67
C LEU A 38 4.80 -2.66 -1.86
N GLU A 39 5.41 -3.79 -2.22
CA GLU A 39 4.95 -4.70 -3.26
C GLU A 39 3.94 -5.69 -2.67
N LEU A 40 2.73 -5.68 -3.24
CA LEU A 40 1.67 -6.64 -2.92
C LEU A 40 1.73 -7.82 -3.90
N PRO A 41 1.24 -9.00 -3.50
CA PRO A 41 1.16 -10.17 -4.38
C PRO A 41 0.21 -9.94 -5.57
N GLU A 42 0.36 -10.71 -6.64
CA GLU A 42 -0.33 -10.46 -7.93
C GLU A 42 -1.86 -10.52 -7.86
N TYR A 43 -2.41 -11.32 -6.93
CA TYR A 43 -3.86 -11.37 -6.72
C TYR A 43 -4.43 -10.04 -6.18
N ALA A 44 -3.60 -9.22 -5.51
CA ALA A 44 -3.99 -7.91 -5.01
C ALA A 44 -4.43 -6.95 -6.11
N TYR A 45 -3.95 -7.15 -7.34
CA TYR A 45 -4.42 -6.40 -8.49
C TYR A 45 -5.85 -6.76 -8.89
N LYS A 46 -6.10 -8.07 -9.03
CA LYS A 46 -7.40 -8.62 -9.44
C LYS A 46 -8.50 -8.23 -8.45
N GLU A 47 -8.18 -8.29 -7.17
CA GLU A 47 -9.08 -7.94 -6.07
C GLU A 47 -9.06 -6.45 -5.69
N LYS A 48 -8.29 -5.63 -6.42
CA LYS A 48 -8.12 -4.18 -6.17
C LYS A 48 -7.75 -3.87 -4.71
N ILE A 49 -6.99 -4.76 -4.06
CA ILE A 49 -6.59 -4.64 -2.65
C ILE A 49 -5.78 -3.37 -2.43
N GLY A 50 -4.86 -3.04 -3.35
CA GLY A 50 -4.08 -1.80 -3.27
C GLY A 50 -4.95 -0.54 -3.27
N TYR A 51 -6.04 -0.54 -4.05
CA TYR A 51 -7.02 0.56 -4.05
C TYR A 51 -7.80 0.62 -2.73
N ARG A 52 -8.24 -0.53 -2.20
CA ARG A 52 -8.95 -0.60 -0.91
C ARG A 52 -8.08 -0.12 0.24
N ILE A 53 -6.80 -0.51 0.28
CA ILE A 53 -5.85 -0.03 1.29
C ILE A 53 -5.69 1.48 1.19
N CYS A 54 -5.53 2.03 -0.03
CA CYS A 54 -5.42 3.48 -0.23
C CYS A 54 -6.71 4.21 0.14
N ALA A 55 -7.87 3.60 -0.10
CA ALA A 55 -9.17 4.16 0.29
C ALA A 55 -9.33 4.20 1.82
N GLN A 56 -8.91 3.14 2.53
CA GLN A 56 -8.91 3.12 4.00
C GLN A 56 -7.90 4.12 4.58
N ALA A 57 -6.67 4.15 4.05
CA ALA A 57 -5.65 5.10 4.46
C ALA A 57 -6.14 6.56 4.32
N ARG A 58 -6.92 6.85 3.27
CA ARG A 58 -7.55 8.16 3.07
C ARG A 58 -8.53 8.52 4.18
N GLN A 59 -9.28 7.56 4.74
CA GLN A 59 -10.18 7.81 5.88
C GLN A 59 -9.41 8.18 7.14
N HIS A 60 -8.17 7.71 7.28
CA HIS A 60 -7.27 8.11 8.36
C HIS A 60 -6.47 9.39 8.06
N GLY A 61 -6.78 10.11 6.98
CA GLY A 61 -6.10 11.35 6.61
C GLY A 61 -4.76 11.16 5.88
N LEU A 62 -4.45 9.93 5.43
CA LEU A 62 -3.24 9.64 4.68
C LEU A 62 -3.53 9.51 3.18
N LEU A 63 -2.94 10.39 2.38
CA LEU A 63 -3.10 10.37 0.93
C LEU A 63 -1.95 9.63 0.26
N ILE A 64 -2.23 8.39 -0.15
CA ILE A 64 -1.29 7.52 -0.88
C ILE A 64 -1.88 7.09 -2.22
N ARG A 65 -1.00 6.89 -3.21
CA ARG A 65 -1.39 6.47 -4.56
C ARG A 65 -0.89 5.04 -4.82
N PRO A 66 -1.78 4.10 -5.20
CA PRO A 66 -1.37 2.79 -5.65
C PRO A 66 -0.84 2.89 -7.09
N LEU A 67 0.25 2.18 -7.37
CA LEU A 67 0.83 1.99 -8.70
C LEU A 67 0.77 0.50 -9.04
N GLY A 68 -0.32 0.08 -9.69
CA GLY A 68 -0.59 -1.34 -9.96
C GLY A 68 -0.66 -2.13 -8.65
N ASN A 69 0.37 -2.95 -8.41
CA ASN A 69 0.46 -3.84 -7.24
C ASN A 69 1.29 -3.22 -6.11
N ASN A 70 1.86 -2.03 -6.34
CA ASN A 70 2.75 -1.39 -5.41
C ASN A 70 2.04 -0.21 -4.73
N ILE A 71 2.27 -0.05 -3.42
CA ILE A 71 1.89 1.15 -2.68
C ILE A 71 3.14 1.98 -2.47
N VAL A 72 3.14 3.21 -3.00
CA VAL A 72 4.28 4.13 -2.87
C VAL A 72 4.03 5.09 -1.71
N ILE A 73 5.08 5.27 -0.90
CA ILE A 73 5.14 6.13 0.26
C ILE A 73 6.21 7.19 -0.01
N MET A 74 5.79 8.44 -0.10
CA MET A 74 6.67 9.58 -0.33
C MET A 74 6.41 10.69 0.70
N PRO A 75 6.90 10.54 1.94
CA PRO A 75 6.83 11.57 2.96
C PRO A 75 7.65 12.82 2.54
N PRO A 76 7.20 14.03 2.90
CA PRO A 76 7.96 15.25 2.68
C PRO A 76 9.27 15.26 3.48
N LEU A 77 10.31 15.93 2.97
CA LEU A 77 11.65 15.95 3.59
C LEU A 77 11.68 16.57 5.00
N SER A 78 10.68 17.40 5.32
CA SER A 78 10.53 18.07 6.62
C SER A 78 9.75 17.24 7.65
N THR A 79 9.32 16.03 7.31
CA THR A 79 8.53 15.16 8.21
C THR A 79 9.29 14.86 9.50
N THR A 80 8.60 14.93 10.64
CA THR A 80 9.15 14.57 11.93
C THR A 80 9.17 13.05 12.15
N PRO A 81 10.04 12.51 13.02
CA PRO A 81 10.01 11.10 13.40
C PRO A 81 8.64 10.60 13.90
N GLY A 82 7.87 11.46 14.58
CA GLY A 82 6.54 11.14 15.08
C GLY A 82 5.53 10.94 13.95
N GLU A 83 5.49 11.88 13.00
CA GLU A 83 4.64 11.80 11.82
C GLU A 83 4.99 10.60 10.93
N LEU A 84 6.28 10.28 10.79
CA LEU A 84 6.72 9.11 10.03
C LEU A 84 6.21 7.80 10.66
N LYS A 85 6.31 7.68 12.00
CA LYS A 85 5.76 6.54 12.73
C LYS A 85 4.24 6.48 12.60
N TRP A 86 3.56 7.62 12.68
CA TRP A 86 2.10 7.70 12.50
C TRP A 86 1.70 7.24 11.09
N LEU A 87 2.37 7.74 10.05
CA LEU A 87 2.13 7.36 8.65
C LEU A 87 2.27 5.85 8.45
N LEU A 88 3.36 5.26 8.94
CA LEU A 88 3.55 3.81 8.85
C LEU A 88 2.50 3.04 9.64
N ASN A 89 2.10 3.53 10.82
CA ASN A 89 1.05 2.90 11.61
C ASN A 89 -0.31 2.93 10.90
N VAL A 90 -0.66 4.04 10.25
CA VAL A 90 -1.89 4.15 9.45
C VAL A 90 -1.88 3.14 8.31
N ILE A 91 -0.78 3.04 7.55
CA ILE A 91 -0.68 2.07 6.45
C ILE A 91 -0.80 0.64 6.97
N TYR A 92 -0.13 0.34 8.09
CA TYR A 92 -0.20 -0.97 8.73
C TYR A 92 -1.65 -1.33 9.12
N LYS A 93 -2.35 -0.42 9.77
CA LYS A 93 -3.77 -0.59 10.14
C LYS A 93 -4.65 -0.77 8.90
N SER A 94 -4.49 0.06 7.88
CA SER A 94 -5.28 -0.06 6.65
C SER A 94 -5.05 -1.39 5.94
N ILE A 95 -3.83 -1.93 5.98
CA ILE A 95 -3.55 -3.29 5.47
C ILE A 95 -4.28 -4.33 6.33
N GLN A 96 -4.19 -4.26 7.66
CA GLN A 96 -4.85 -5.19 8.56
C GLN A 96 -6.37 -5.17 8.42
N GLU A 97 -6.99 -4.00 8.27
CA GLU A 97 -8.43 -3.85 8.11
C GLU A 97 -8.91 -4.43 6.78
N VAL A 98 -8.20 -4.15 5.68
CA VAL A 98 -8.57 -4.69 4.36
C VAL A 98 -8.37 -6.20 4.31
N VAL A 99 -7.28 -6.71 4.88
CA VAL A 99 -6.98 -8.14 4.95
C VAL A 99 -7.95 -8.86 5.89
N GLY A 100 -8.17 -8.33 7.08
CA GLY A 100 -9.13 -8.88 8.06
C GLY A 100 -10.55 -8.91 7.49
N SER A 101 -10.93 -7.90 6.72
CA SER A 101 -12.21 -7.87 5.99
C SER A 101 -12.24 -8.85 4.82
N ALA A 102 -11.13 -9.04 4.10
CA ALA A 102 -11.05 -9.97 2.96
C ALA A 102 -11.17 -11.43 3.41
N THR A 103 -10.58 -11.82 4.55
CA THR A 103 -10.74 -13.17 5.11
C THR A 103 -12.20 -13.48 5.48
N LEU A 104 -13.01 -12.46 5.79
CA LEU A 104 -14.44 -12.63 6.09
C LEU A 104 -15.33 -12.68 4.84
N THR A 105 -14.83 -12.30 3.67
CA THR A 105 -15.65 -12.21 2.44
C THR A 105 -15.52 -13.44 1.54
N ASN A 106 -14.59 -14.36 1.82
CA ASN A 106 -14.39 -15.54 0.96
C ASN A 106 -14.73 -16.86 1.66
N ARG A 107 -16.04 -17.07 1.89
CA ARG A 107 -16.63 -18.42 1.92
C ARG A 107 -17.63 -18.67 0.79
N ASN A 108 -17.82 -17.72 -0.12
CA ASN A 108 -18.74 -17.89 -1.23
C ASN A 108 -17.98 -17.92 -2.56
N THR A 109 -17.94 -19.14 -3.10
CA THR A 109 -17.67 -19.49 -4.48
C THR A 109 -18.17 -18.41 -5.46
N ASP A 110 -17.30 -17.98 -6.38
CA ASP A 110 -17.73 -17.78 -7.76
C ASP A 110 -16.54 -17.84 -8.71
N THR A 111 -16.45 -19.01 -9.33
CA THR A 111 -15.95 -19.23 -10.68
C THR A 111 -16.63 -18.28 -11.66
N ASP A 112 -16.12 -17.06 -11.83
CA ASP A 112 -16.46 -16.25 -13.00
C ASP A 112 -15.35 -15.26 -13.35
N CYS A 113 -14.24 -15.79 -13.87
CA CYS A 113 -13.27 -15.01 -14.62
C CYS A 113 -13.36 -15.38 -16.10
N LYS A 114 -14.50 -15.07 -16.73
CA LYS A 114 -14.55 -14.92 -18.19
C LYS A 114 -13.97 -13.55 -18.56
N PRO A 115 -13.05 -13.47 -19.54
CA PRO A 115 -12.57 -12.17 -20.03
C PRO A 115 -13.72 -11.42 -20.69
N ALA A 116 -13.96 -10.18 -20.26
CA ALA A 116 -14.94 -9.28 -20.83
C ALA A 116 -14.67 -9.09 -22.33
N ARG A 117 -15.58 -9.64 -23.14
CA ARG A 117 -15.65 -9.50 -24.59
C ARG A 117 -15.73 -8.01 -24.95
N VAL A 118 -14.68 -7.48 -25.58
CA VAL A 118 -14.67 -6.12 -26.18
C VAL A 118 -15.81 -6.05 -27.19
N ARG A 119 -16.86 -5.29 -26.87
CA ARG A 119 -17.93 -4.99 -27.80
C ARG A 119 -17.38 -4.02 -28.86
N SER A 120 -17.30 -4.51 -30.09
CA SER A 120 -17.25 -3.71 -31.30
C SER A 120 -18.34 -2.64 -31.27
N ARG A 121 -17.95 -1.37 -31.28
CA ARG A 121 -18.85 -0.26 -31.62
C ARG A 121 -18.39 0.31 -32.96
N SER A 122 -19.07 -0.16 -33.99
CA SER A 122 -19.28 0.55 -35.25
C SER A 122 -19.76 1.97 -34.90
N VAL A 123 -19.04 2.98 -35.37
CA VAL A 123 -19.52 4.35 -35.51
C VAL A 123 -19.33 4.69 -36.98
N ARG A 124 -20.42 5.22 -37.53
CA ARG A 124 -20.70 5.46 -38.94
C ARG A 124 -19.75 6.45 -39.60
#